data_AF-A0A7V4JRE0-F1
#
_entry.id   AF-A0A7V4JRE0-F1
#
_cell.length_a   1.000
_cell.length_b   1.000
_cell.length_c   1.000
_cell.angle_alpha   90.00
_cell.angle_beta   90.00
_cell.angle_gamma   90.00
#
_symmetry.space_group_name_H-M   'P 1'
#
loop_
_entity.id
_entity.type
_entity.pdbx_description
1 polymer ?
#
loop_
_entity_poly.entity_id
_entity_poly.type
_entity_poly.pdbx_seq_one_letter_code
_entity_poly.pdbx_strand_id
1 'polypeptide(L)'
;MDIKQQRFKIAPTGRGAIFRLKRWFYLAFYGKNVAEDIKEKNKNTWLELSRRLIEEINNRGASEKPTRITLEYEDTSNNEFRPISVIIEVMEMKPLESFKIYFMERETKIEEAELEEKEKLKTQLIEILKKVKELGIKLEDIIK
;
A
#
# COMPACT_ATOMS: atom_id res chain seq x y z
N MET A 1 32.47 -2.36 -13.78
CA MET A 1 31.41 -2.06 -12.79
C MET A 1 30.13 -2.54 -13.42
N ASP A 2 29.31 -3.29 -12.69
CA ASP A 2 28.06 -3.86 -13.20
C ASP A 2 26.90 -3.01 -12.70
N ILE A 3 25.98 -2.65 -13.58
CA ILE A 3 24.82 -1.83 -13.23
C ILE A 3 23.82 -2.72 -12.52
N LYS A 4 23.57 -2.42 -11.25
CA LYS A 4 22.62 -3.14 -10.41
C LYS A 4 21.32 -2.37 -10.32
N GLN A 5 20.22 -3.10 -10.16
CA GLN A 5 18.90 -2.53 -9.99
C GLN A 5 18.25 -3.05 -8.71
N GLN A 6 17.80 -2.13 -7.86
CA GLN A 6 16.97 -2.44 -6.71
C GLN A 6 15.56 -1.90 -6.93
N ARG A 7 14.62 -2.82 -7.20
CA ARG A 7 13.19 -2.51 -7.29
C ARG A 7 12.49 -2.81 -5.97
N PHE A 8 11.74 -1.85 -5.44
CA PHE A 8 10.99 -2.02 -4.18
C PHE A 8 9.54 -2.45 -4.44
N LYS A 9 8.90 -3.07 -3.42
CA LYS A 9 7.44 -3.24 -3.42
C LYS A 9 6.76 -1.89 -3.23
N ILE A 10 5.52 -1.74 -3.73
CA ILE A 10 4.73 -0.52 -3.55
C ILE A 10 4.57 -0.23 -2.06
N ALA A 11 4.85 1.00 -1.65
CA ALA A 11 4.55 1.49 -0.33
C ALA A 11 3.21 2.26 -0.36
N PRO A 12 2.44 2.26 0.74
CA PRO A 12 1.19 3.03 0.82
C PRO A 12 1.39 4.54 0.61
N THR A 13 2.58 5.07 0.91
CA THR A 13 2.92 6.50 0.77
C THR A 13 4.31 6.69 0.17
N GLY A 14 4.55 7.83 -0.46
CA GLY A 14 5.87 8.26 -0.95
C GLY A 14 6.92 8.30 0.16
N ARG A 15 6.54 8.79 1.35
CA ARG A 15 7.42 8.77 2.53
C ARG A 15 7.78 7.35 2.94
N GLY A 16 6.81 6.43 2.92
CA GLY A 16 7.03 5.02 3.18
C GLY A 16 7.97 4.36 2.17
N ALA A 17 7.88 4.75 0.90
CA ALA A 17 8.79 4.27 -0.14
C ALA A 17 10.23 4.74 0.12
N ILE A 18 10.45 6.03 0.42
CA ILE A 18 11.77 6.56 0.79
C ILE A 18 12.31 5.84 2.03
N PHE A 19 11.47 5.58 3.03
CA PHE A 19 11.91 4.88 4.24
C PHE A 19 12.37 3.43 3.96
N ARG A 20 11.71 2.72 3.05
CA ARG A 20 12.16 1.39 2.61
C ARG A 20 13.52 1.46 1.90
N LEU A 21 13.69 2.43 1.00
CA LEU A 21 14.96 2.68 0.34
C LEU A 21 16.07 2.98 1.36
N LYS A 22 15.79 3.85 2.34
CA LYS A 22 16.71 4.17 3.45
C LYS A 22 17.17 2.90 4.17
N ARG A 23 16.24 2.06 4.62
CA ARG A 23 16.58 0.82 5.35
C ARG A 23 17.46 -0.10 4.52
N TRP A 24 17.15 -0.25 3.24
CA TRP A 24 17.96 -1.03 2.32
C TRP A 24 19.37 -0.44 2.16
N PHE A 25 19.50 0.89 1.97
CA PHE A 25 20.81 1.54 1.84
C PHE A 25 21.69 1.27 3.06
N TYR A 26 21.17 1.48 4.27
CA TYR A 26 21.95 1.27 5.49
C TYR A 26 22.35 -0.21 5.66
N LEU A 27 21.46 -1.14 5.29
CA LEU A 27 21.78 -2.56 5.33
C LEU A 27 22.87 -2.95 4.31
N ALA A 28 22.79 -2.42 3.09
CA ALA A 28 23.66 -2.81 1.98
C ALA A 28 25.04 -2.11 2.02
N PHE A 29 25.08 -0.85 2.44
CA PHE A 29 26.25 0.03 2.27
C PHE A 29 26.85 0.59 3.56
N TYR A 30 26.15 0.49 4.69
CA TYR A 30 26.60 1.06 5.96
C TYR A 30 26.85 -0.02 7.03
N GLY A 31 26.06 -1.09 7.04
CA GLY A 31 26.14 -2.17 8.04
C GLY A 31 27.24 -3.21 7.80
N LYS A 32 27.98 -3.13 6.69
CA LYS A 32 29.09 -4.04 6.40
C LYS A 32 30.40 -3.55 7.04
N ASN A 33 31.35 -4.47 7.26
CA ASN A 33 32.73 -4.14 7.64
C ASN A 33 33.45 -3.46 6.46
N VAL A 34 33.19 -2.16 6.32
CA VAL A 34 33.77 -1.28 5.30
C VAL A 34 34.66 -0.26 6.02
N ALA A 35 35.72 0.20 5.34
CA ALA A 35 36.57 1.28 5.83
C ALA A 35 35.76 2.55 6.13
N GLU A 36 36.18 3.30 7.15
CA GLU A 36 35.41 4.43 7.70
C GLU A 36 35.26 5.58 6.69
N ASP A 37 36.28 5.81 5.87
CA ASP A 37 36.27 6.80 4.78
C ASP A 37 35.19 6.50 3.73
N ILE A 38 35.01 5.21 3.39
CA ILE A 38 33.98 4.79 2.44
C ILE A 38 32.59 4.85 3.07
N LYS A 39 32.45 4.52 4.36
CA LYS A 39 31.18 4.70 5.08
C LYS A 39 30.73 6.15 5.07
N GLU A 40 31.66 7.08 5.32
CA GLU A 40 31.36 8.51 5.30
C GLU A 40 30.98 9.00 3.89
N LYS A 41 31.73 8.57 2.85
CA LYS A 41 31.36 8.84 1.45
C LYS A 41 29.96 8.33 1.12
N ASN A 42 29.67 7.06 1.43
CA ASN A 42 28.37 6.45 1.19
C ASN A 42 27.25 7.22 1.89
N LYS A 43 27.47 7.62 3.15
CA LYS A 43 26.51 8.42 3.92
C LYS A 43 26.26 9.78 3.25
N ASN A 44 27.28 10.47 2.79
CA ASN A 44 27.15 11.76 2.12
C ASN A 44 26.38 11.63 0.79
N THR A 45 26.73 10.63 -0.03
CA THR A 45 26.01 10.32 -1.27
C THR A 45 24.54 9.97 -1.01
N TRP A 46 24.26 9.19 0.05
CA TRP A 46 22.89 8.90 0.46
C TRP A 46 22.13 10.14 0.89
N LEU A 47 22.75 11.02 1.69
CA LEU A 47 22.11 12.27 2.13
C LEU A 47 21.72 13.14 0.94
N GLU A 48 22.61 13.28 -0.04
CA GLU A 48 22.33 14.00 -1.28
C GLU A 48 21.16 13.37 -2.06
N LEU A 49 21.22 12.06 -2.31
CA LEU A 49 20.15 11.33 -3.00
C LEU A 49 18.81 11.49 -2.27
N SER A 50 18.80 11.32 -0.95
CA SER A 50 17.59 11.39 -0.13
C SER A 50 16.94 12.78 -0.16
N ARG A 51 17.75 13.85 -0.16
CA ARG A 51 17.26 15.23 -0.29
C ARG A 51 16.56 15.43 -1.63
N ARG A 52 17.21 15.06 -2.74
CA ARG A 52 16.64 15.15 -4.09
C ARG A 52 15.33 14.36 -4.19
N LEU A 53 15.29 13.14 -3.65
CA LEU A 53 14.07 12.32 -3.66
C LEU A 53 12.91 12.96 -2.88
N ILE A 54 13.19 13.51 -1.69
CA ILE A 54 12.18 14.18 -0.87
C ILE A 54 11.62 15.40 -1.59
N GLU A 55 12.50 16.22 -2.18
CA GLU A 55 12.12 17.41 -2.94
C GLU A 55 11.24 17.06 -4.15
N GLU A 56 11.68 16.12 -4.99
CA GLU A 56 10.94 15.71 -6.19
C GLU A 56 9.57 15.09 -5.87
N ILE A 57 9.47 14.31 -4.79
CA ILE A 57 8.19 13.71 -4.33
C ILE A 57 7.24 14.78 -3.79
N ASN A 58 7.76 15.72 -3.00
CA ASN A 58 6.95 16.80 -2.43
C ASN A 58 6.44 17.74 -3.53
N ASN A 59 7.30 18.13 -4.48
CA ASN A 59 6.95 19.01 -5.60
C ASN A 59 5.82 18.42 -6.48
N ARG A 60 5.71 17.09 -6.54
CA ARG A 60 4.65 16.38 -7.28
C ARG A 60 3.43 16.01 -6.43
N GLY A 61 3.39 16.40 -5.15
CA GLY A 61 2.31 16.03 -4.23
C GLY A 61 2.15 14.52 -4.04
N ALA A 62 3.24 13.75 -4.20
CA ALA A 62 3.22 12.30 -4.13
C ALA A 62 3.50 11.74 -2.72
N SER A 63 3.73 12.62 -1.74
CA SER A 63 4.17 12.25 -0.38
C SER A 63 3.20 11.29 0.32
N GLU A 64 1.89 11.48 0.14
CA GLU A 64 0.81 10.65 0.70
C GLU A 64 0.25 9.63 -0.29
N LYS A 65 0.80 9.56 -1.52
CA LYS A 65 0.29 8.65 -2.55
C LYS A 65 1.04 7.32 -2.54
N PRO A 66 0.37 6.21 -2.86
CA PRO A 66 1.03 4.94 -3.16
C PRO A 66 2.19 5.12 -4.12
N THR A 67 3.38 4.68 -3.72
CA THR A 67 4.60 4.95 -4.47
C THR A 67 5.50 3.73 -4.49
N ARG A 68 6.10 3.47 -5.65
CA ARG A 68 7.17 2.50 -5.83
C ARG A 68 8.43 3.21 -6.31
N ILE A 69 9.57 2.82 -5.74
CA ILE A 69 10.88 3.32 -6.16
C ILE A 69 11.65 2.17 -6.82
N THR A 70 12.35 2.48 -7.89
CA THR A 70 13.35 1.60 -8.51
C THR A 70 14.64 2.39 -8.63
N LEU A 71 15.71 1.90 -8.00
CA LEU A 71 17.04 2.53 -8.00
C LEU A 71 17.98 1.73 -8.90
N GLU A 72 18.66 2.42 -9.79
CA GLU A 72 19.81 1.91 -10.54
C GLU A 72 21.08 2.47 -9.92
N TYR A 73 22.06 1.60 -9.68
CA TYR A 73 23.30 1.99 -9.01
C TYR A 73 24.45 1.06 -9.39
N GLU A 74 25.66 1.52 -9.16
CA GLU A 74 26.87 0.70 -9.15
C GLU A 74 27.41 0.61 -7.73
N ASP A 75 28.09 -0.50 -7.44
CA ASP A 75 28.97 -0.63 -6.30
C ASP A 75 30.38 -1.02 -6.75
N THR A 76 31.35 -0.49 -6.03
CA THR A 76 32.77 -0.78 -6.26
C THR A 76 33.20 -2.00 -5.44
N SER A 77 34.42 -2.49 -5.66
CA SER A 77 34.99 -3.59 -4.85
C SER A 77 35.12 -3.26 -3.36
N ASN A 78 35.28 -1.98 -3.01
CA ASN A 78 35.28 -1.47 -1.63
C ASN A 78 33.87 -1.10 -1.12
N ASN A 79 32.79 -1.48 -1.83
CA ASN A 79 31.41 -1.27 -1.43
C ASN A 79 31.04 0.24 -1.32
N GLU A 80 31.63 1.07 -2.17
CA GLU A 80 31.26 2.47 -2.38
C GLU A 80 29.97 2.52 -3.20
N PHE A 81 28.99 3.30 -2.74
CA PHE A 81 27.66 3.41 -3.33
C PHE A 81 27.63 4.52 -4.39
N ARG A 82 27.25 4.16 -5.62
CA ARG A 82 27.14 5.11 -6.74
C ARG A 82 25.74 5.03 -7.37
N PRO A 83 24.78 5.86 -6.91
CA PRO A 83 23.46 5.90 -7.54
C PRO A 83 23.55 6.50 -8.94
N ILE A 84 22.88 5.87 -9.91
CA ILE A 84 22.82 6.30 -11.30
C ILE A 84 21.48 7.00 -11.57
N SER A 85 20.37 6.31 -11.32
CA SER A 85 19.04 6.78 -11.66
C SER A 85 18.01 6.29 -10.65
N VAL A 86 16.90 7.03 -10.51
CA VAL A 86 15.75 6.59 -9.72
C VAL A 86 14.47 6.79 -10.51
N ILE A 87 13.70 5.73 -10.66
CA ILE A 87 12.34 5.76 -11.19
C ILE A 87 11.37 5.79 -10.01
N ILE A 88 10.47 6.78 -10.00
CA ILE A 88 9.40 6.93 -9.00
C ILE A 88 8.06 6.69 -9.69
N GLU A 89 7.45 5.55 -9.43
CA GLU A 89 6.11 5.21 -9.93
C GLU A 89 5.09 5.63 -8.85
N VAL A 90 4.28 6.65 -9.15
CA VAL A 90 3.18 7.10 -8.29
C VAL A 90 1.88 6.49 -8.79
N MET A 91 1.11 5.89 -7.90
CA MET A 91 -0.06 5.09 -8.24
C MET A 91 -1.29 5.52 -7.44
N GLU A 92 -2.47 5.18 -7.95
CA GLU A 92 -3.71 5.18 -7.17
C GLU A 92 -4.01 3.74 -6.76
N MET A 93 -4.38 3.53 -5.48
CA MET A 93 -4.84 2.22 -5.00
C MET A 93 -6.33 2.30 -4.65
N LYS A 94 -7.08 1.30 -5.08
CA LYS A 94 -8.47 1.09 -4.67
C LYS A 94 -8.57 -0.30 -4.04
N PRO A 95 -9.29 -0.44 -2.90
CA PRO A 95 -9.54 -1.75 -2.33
C PRO A 95 -10.37 -2.57 -3.34
N LEU A 96 -9.94 -3.81 -3.59
CA LEU A 96 -10.68 -4.73 -4.45
C LEU A 96 -11.81 -5.41 -3.67
N GLU A 97 -11.51 -5.85 -2.46
CA GLU A 97 -12.42 -6.56 -1.58
C GLU A 97 -11.98 -6.33 -0.13
N SER A 98 -12.93 -6.36 0.80
CA SER A 98 -12.69 -6.35 2.23
C SER A 98 -13.51 -7.46 2.87
N PHE A 99 -12.84 -8.38 3.54
CA PHE A 99 -13.49 -9.42 4.34
C PHE A 99 -12.93 -9.41 5.76
N LYS A 100 -13.76 -9.78 6.73
CA LYS A 100 -13.38 -9.89 8.13
C LYS A 100 -13.14 -11.35 8.48
N ILE A 101 -12.12 -11.61 9.29
CA ILE A 101 -11.84 -12.93 9.84
C ILE A 101 -12.08 -12.83 11.35
N TYR A 102 -12.98 -13.65 11.85
CA TYR A 102 -13.30 -13.71 13.28
C TYR A 102 -12.53 -14.86 13.91
N PHE A 103 -11.90 -14.58 15.05
CA PHE A 103 -11.08 -15.53 15.79
C PHE A 103 -11.83 -16.22 16.92
N MET A 104 -13.00 -15.70 17.33
CA MET A 104 -13.85 -16.30 18.36
C MET A 104 -15.10 -16.91 17.73
N GLU A 105 -15.39 -18.18 18.05
CA GLU A 105 -16.59 -18.89 17.56
C GLU A 105 -17.90 -18.11 17.82
N ARG A 106 -17.96 -17.31 18.89
CA ARG A 106 -19.12 -16.47 19.19
C ARG A 106 -19.37 -15.44 18.11
N GLU A 107 -18.31 -14.83 17.56
CA GLU A 107 -18.44 -13.81 16.53
C GLU A 107 -18.75 -14.44 15.18
N THR A 108 -18.21 -15.63 14.88
CA THR A 108 -18.56 -16.42 13.69
C THR A 108 -20.04 -16.78 13.69
N LYS A 109 -20.58 -17.25 14.84
CA LYS A 109 -22.01 -17.55 15.00
C LYS A 109 -22.89 -16.32 14.91
N ILE A 110 -22.43 -15.16 15.38
CA ILE A 110 -23.15 -13.89 15.24
C ILE A 110 -23.25 -13.51 13.76
N GLU A 111 -22.16 -13.61 13.01
CA GLU A 111 -22.18 -13.22 11.59
C GLU A 111 -22.97 -14.21 10.71
N GLU A 112 -22.89 -15.51 10.99
CA GLU A 112 -23.77 -16.52 10.37
C GLU A 112 -25.25 -16.23 10.66
N ALA A 113 -25.59 -15.88 11.90
CA ALA A 113 -26.95 -15.51 12.29
C ALA A 113 -27.43 -14.22 11.59
N GLU A 114 -26.58 -13.19 11.49
CA GLU A 114 -26.89 -11.95 10.77
C GLU A 114 -27.07 -12.18 9.25
N LEU A 115 -26.29 -13.08 8.65
CA LEU A 115 -26.43 -13.50 7.26
C LEU A 115 -27.76 -14.23 7.03
N GLU A 116 -28.10 -15.20 7.87
CA GLU A 116 -29.38 -15.91 7.81
C GLU A 116 -30.57 -14.97 8.01
N GLU A 117 -30.49 -14.03 8.96
CA GLU A 117 -31.55 -13.07 9.22
C GLU A 117 -31.77 -12.14 8.03
N LYS A 118 -30.69 -11.67 7.38
CA LYS A 118 -30.76 -10.90 6.13
C LYS A 118 -31.43 -11.68 5.00
N GLU A 119 -31.14 -12.97 4.86
CA GLU A 119 -31.80 -13.80 3.83
C GLU A 119 -33.29 -14.01 4.12
N LYS A 120 -33.66 -14.24 5.38
CA LYS A 120 -35.07 -14.33 5.81
C LYS A 120 -35.82 -13.03 5.53
N LEU A 121 -35.26 -11.88 5.91
CA LEU A 121 -35.85 -10.57 5.66
C LEU A 121 -36.01 -10.29 4.16
N LYS A 122 -35.02 -10.64 3.31
CA LYS A 122 -35.15 -10.53 1.85
C LYS A 122 -36.32 -11.38 1.33
N THR A 123 -36.45 -12.60 1.82
CA THR A 123 -37.51 -13.52 1.39
C THR A 123 -38.90 -13.01 1.80
N GLN A 124 -39.04 -12.54 3.04
CA GLN A 124 -40.27 -11.92 3.53
C GLN A 124 -40.64 -10.66 2.73
N LEU A 125 -39.64 -9.81 2.41
CA LEU A 125 -39.86 -8.63 1.59
C LEU A 125 -40.39 -9.00 0.19
N ILE A 126 -39.80 -10.02 -0.45
CA ILE A 126 -40.26 -10.52 -1.76
C ILE A 126 -41.71 -11.01 -1.67
N GLU A 127 -42.06 -11.74 -0.61
CA GLU A 127 -43.42 -12.25 -0.43
C GLU A 127 -44.44 -11.13 -0.19
N ILE A 128 -44.08 -10.12 0.62
CA ILE A 128 -44.90 -8.92 0.83
C ILE A 128 -45.09 -8.19 -0.49
N LEU A 129 -44.03 -7.96 -1.25
CA LEU A 129 -44.11 -7.30 -2.57
C LEU A 129 -45.02 -8.06 -3.53
N LYS A 130 -45.01 -9.39 -3.50
CA LYS A 130 -45.90 -10.23 -4.30
C LYS A 130 -47.37 -10.07 -3.88
N LYS A 131 -47.67 -10.12 -2.57
CA LYS A 131 -49.02 -9.91 -2.04
C LYS A 131 -49.57 -8.50 -2.33
N VAL A 132 -48.73 -7.48 -2.20
CA VAL A 132 -49.09 -6.09 -2.53
C VAL A 132 -49.48 -5.96 -4.00
N LYS A 133 -48.74 -6.61 -4.88
CA LYS A 133 -49.05 -6.66 -6.32
C LYS A 133 -50.35 -7.42 -6.61
N GLU A 134 -50.61 -8.53 -5.92
CA GLU A 134 -51.85 -9.31 -6.07
C GLU A 134 -53.08 -8.57 -5.55
N LEU A 135 -52.93 -7.77 -4.49
CA LEU A 135 -54.00 -6.95 -3.90
C LEU A 135 -54.22 -5.61 -4.62
N GLY A 136 -53.40 -5.28 -5.62
CA GLY A 136 -53.51 -4.03 -6.39
C GLY A 136 -53.17 -2.77 -5.58
N ILE A 137 -52.47 -2.91 -4.45
CA ILE A 137 -52.09 -1.81 -3.56
C ILE A 137 -50.84 -1.12 -4.14
N LYS A 138 -50.84 0.22 -4.20
CA LYS A 138 -49.65 0.96 -4.64
C LYS A 138 -48.63 0.96 -3.50
N LEU A 139 -47.36 0.73 -3.84
CA LEU A 139 -46.23 0.74 -2.91
C LEU A 139 -46.14 2.03 -2.07
N GLU A 140 -46.61 3.14 -2.63
CA GLU A 140 -46.67 4.47 -2.01
C GLU A 140 -47.57 4.52 -0.75
N ASP A 141 -48.58 3.64 -0.66
CA ASP A 141 -49.53 3.61 0.47
C ASP A 141 -48.99 2.83 1.68
N ILE A 142 -47.88 2.11 1.52
CA ILE A 142 -47.26 1.23 2.54
C ILE A 142 -46.06 1.88 3.22
N ILE A 143 -45.43 2.87 2.59
CA ILE A 143 -44.16 3.50 3.03
C ILE A 143 -44.41 4.81 3.83
N LYS A 144 -45.66 5.09 4.23
CA LYS A 144 -45.98 6.19 5.15
C LYS A 144 -45.76 5.80 6.60
#